data_AF-A0A1G0RJR1-F1
#
_entry.id   AF-A0A1G0RJR1-F1
#
_cell.length_a   1.000
_cell.length_b   1.000
_cell.length_c   1.000
_cell.angle_alpha   90.00
_cell.angle_beta   90.00
_cell.angle_gamma   90.00
#
_symmetry.space_group_name_H-M   'P 1'
#
loop_
_entity.id
_entity.type
_entity.pdbx_description
1 polymer ?
#
loop_
_entity_poly.entity_id
_entity_poly.type
_entity_poly.pdbx_seq_one_letter_code
_entity_poly.pdbx_strand_id
1 'polypeptide(L)'
;MVNIIQKFCKDFEILPINTSVILEFALDGITKWKGGEDHTVILSCSNRAVSLSTKKVIIEEGMSFKTTIQSSKVGTALIEISVDGKTNSKVQIKFSDSKDVFSKIKFDLLMSELKYVAPEVNSVQPHAEYASNYCMAASERGLSELLNDTTNFYAVERVTHKRKNQVSFSGKTAIDRGKQFQRLGYTEIIHHFKGYKVVNSKKDMIYKAKDESDAKTQYSNVKFDIIEFNATGKNVLAKHFENDVINKEIGYHVYYFTVTDGFHTLILIIDKFTDPCNPKYEIWDQHGLTSSYGLLSDIAEGIRRQTSWTFANSCLNRYLTNKTQYVDSTDTYLWKIKEKS
;
A
#
# COMPACT_ATOMS: atom_id res chain seq x y z
N MET A 1 -19.29 38.84 -1.95
CA MET A 1 -18.51 38.39 -0.79
C MET A 1 -17.71 37.21 -1.29
N VAL A 2 -16.39 37.36 -1.28
CA VAL A 2 -15.47 36.41 -1.91
C VAL A 2 -15.25 35.23 -0.96
N ASN A 3 -15.32 34.01 -1.48
CA ASN A 3 -15.24 32.76 -0.72
C ASN A 3 -13.91 32.05 -0.91
N ILE A 4 -13.50 31.32 0.12
CA ILE A 4 -12.35 30.42 0.08
C ILE A 4 -12.79 29.04 -0.42
N ILE A 5 -12.17 28.59 -1.49
CA ILE A 5 -12.29 27.24 -2.04
C ILE A 5 -11.15 26.38 -1.47
N GLN A 6 -11.50 25.26 -0.84
CA GLN A 6 -10.52 24.26 -0.40
C GLN A 6 -10.18 23.36 -1.58
N LYS A 7 -8.91 23.28 -1.98
CA LYS A 7 -8.45 22.44 -3.10
C LYS A 7 -7.82 21.13 -2.62
N PHE A 8 -8.41 20.53 -1.60
CA PHE A 8 -8.02 19.23 -1.06
C PHE A 8 -9.26 18.43 -0.66
N CYS A 9 -9.16 17.10 -0.70
CA CYS A 9 -10.22 16.20 -0.28
C CYS A 9 -10.23 15.99 1.25
N LYS A 10 -11.29 15.32 1.73
CA LYS A 10 -11.51 15.02 3.14
C LYS A 10 -10.36 14.27 3.82
N ASP A 11 -9.59 13.50 3.06
CA ASP A 11 -8.45 12.76 3.61
C ASP A 11 -7.34 13.66 4.17
N PHE A 12 -7.27 14.94 3.77
CA PHE A 12 -6.37 15.92 4.39
C PHE A 12 -6.81 16.35 5.80
N GLU A 13 -7.98 15.95 6.27
CA GLU A 13 -8.46 16.26 7.62
C GLU A 13 -7.76 15.41 8.70
N ILE A 14 -7.00 14.36 8.34
CA ILE A 14 -6.25 13.53 9.28
C ILE A 14 -4.79 13.43 8.84
N LEU A 15 -3.92 14.19 9.51
CA LEU A 15 -2.52 14.34 9.16
C LEU A 15 -1.59 13.66 10.19
N PRO A 16 -0.44 13.11 9.75
CA PRO A 16 0.56 12.61 10.68
C PRO A 16 1.25 13.74 11.45
N ILE A 17 1.64 13.47 12.69
CA ILE A 17 2.53 14.38 13.43
C ILE A 17 3.92 14.44 12.79
N ASN A 18 4.66 15.50 13.12
CA ASN A 18 6.05 15.76 12.68
C ASN A 18 6.26 15.70 11.17
N THR A 19 5.19 15.86 10.40
CA THR A 19 5.20 15.79 8.93
C THR A 19 4.62 17.08 8.38
N SER A 20 5.35 17.67 7.44
CA SER A 20 4.96 18.87 6.72
C SER A 20 4.03 18.50 5.57
N VAL A 21 2.80 19.04 5.58
CA VAL A 21 1.78 18.79 4.55
C VAL A 21 1.38 20.10 3.91
N ILE A 22 1.24 20.14 2.59
CA ILE A 22 0.81 21.33 1.86
C ILE A 22 -0.71 21.31 1.70
N LEU A 23 -1.36 22.38 2.17
CA LEU A 23 -2.77 22.66 1.90
C LEU A 23 -2.85 23.74 0.81
N GLU A 24 -3.67 23.48 -0.21
CA GLU A 24 -3.96 24.45 -1.27
C GLU A 24 -5.37 25.02 -1.10
N PHE A 25 -5.45 26.34 -1.19
CA PHE A 25 -6.70 27.09 -1.17
C PHE A 25 -6.78 27.96 -2.41
N ALA A 26 -7.98 28.35 -2.79
CA ALA A 26 -8.20 29.37 -3.79
C ALA A 26 -9.25 30.38 -3.33
N LEU A 27 -9.17 31.57 -3.90
CA LEU A 27 -10.18 32.59 -3.73
C LEU A 27 -11.15 32.49 -4.93
N ASP A 28 -12.46 32.44 -4.68
CA ASP A 28 -13.43 32.46 -5.77
C ASP A 28 -13.40 33.82 -6.52
N GLY A 29 -14.07 33.88 -7.67
CA GLY A 29 -14.09 35.07 -8.52
C GLY A 29 -13.18 34.96 -9.75
N ILE A 30 -12.84 36.12 -10.30
CA ILE A 30 -12.06 36.25 -11.54
C ILE A 30 -10.83 37.09 -11.27
N THR A 31 -9.76 36.80 -11.97
CA THR A 31 -8.52 37.58 -11.94
C THR A 31 -8.71 39.06 -12.34
N LYS A 32 -7.85 39.95 -11.87
CA LYS A 32 -7.74 41.39 -12.18
C LYS A 32 -7.80 41.71 -13.66
N TRP A 33 -7.17 40.90 -14.51
CA TRP A 33 -7.22 41.12 -15.96
C TRP A 33 -8.65 41.00 -16.55
N LYS A 34 -9.59 40.43 -15.79
CA LYS A 34 -11.02 40.35 -16.08
C LYS A 34 -11.88 41.22 -15.15
N GLY A 35 -11.27 42.06 -14.30
CA GLY A 35 -11.97 42.94 -13.36
C GLY A 35 -12.04 42.46 -11.91
N GLY A 36 -11.20 41.50 -11.50
CA GLY A 36 -11.08 41.08 -10.09
C GLY A 36 -10.36 42.06 -9.17
N GLU A 37 -10.47 41.83 -7.87
CA GLU A 37 -9.84 42.64 -6.81
C GLU A 37 -8.80 41.83 -5.99
N ASP A 38 -7.94 42.55 -5.27
CA ASP A 38 -7.03 41.95 -4.28
C ASP A 38 -7.71 41.85 -2.93
N HIS A 39 -7.52 40.73 -2.25
CA HIS A 39 -8.01 40.50 -0.91
C HIS A 39 -6.89 40.13 0.05
N THR A 40 -7.02 40.59 1.29
CA THR A 40 -6.14 40.15 2.37
C THR A 40 -6.72 38.91 3.03
N VAL A 41 -6.03 37.78 2.88
CA VAL A 41 -6.37 36.51 3.52
C VAL A 41 -5.49 36.31 4.75
N ILE A 42 -6.10 36.03 5.90
CA ILE A 42 -5.40 35.71 7.15
C ILE A 42 -5.80 34.30 7.58
N LEU A 43 -4.79 33.49 7.93
CA LEU A 43 -4.95 32.16 8.47
C LEU A 43 -4.53 32.18 9.93
N SER A 44 -5.41 31.71 10.79
CA SER A 44 -5.14 31.53 12.21
C SER A 44 -5.43 30.09 12.61
N CYS A 45 -4.75 29.60 13.64
CA CYS A 45 -4.92 28.24 14.14
C CYS A 45 -5.20 28.29 15.64
N SER A 46 -6.23 27.56 16.08
CA SER A 46 -6.59 27.46 17.50
C SER A 46 -5.55 26.73 18.36
N ASN A 47 -4.73 25.88 17.74
CA ASN A 47 -3.77 25.03 18.43
C ASN A 47 -2.34 25.56 18.28
N ARG A 48 -1.72 25.95 19.40
CA ARG A 48 -0.35 26.50 19.44
C ARG A 48 0.74 25.49 19.07
N ALA A 49 0.46 24.19 19.13
CA ALA A 49 1.37 23.14 18.69
C ALA A 49 1.37 22.96 17.16
N VAL A 50 0.53 23.69 16.43
CA VAL A 50 0.45 23.65 14.98
C VAL A 50 1.13 24.87 14.38
N SER A 51 2.01 24.62 13.43
CA SER A 51 2.67 25.66 12.64
C SER A 51 2.04 25.75 11.25
N LEU A 52 1.76 26.99 10.83
CA LEU A 52 1.39 27.33 9.45
C LEU A 52 2.52 28.16 8.84
N SER A 53 2.95 27.84 7.62
CA SER A 53 3.95 28.66 6.90
C SER A 53 3.38 30.00 6.45
N THR A 54 2.08 30.06 6.19
CA THR A 54 1.39 31.25 5.70
C THR A 54 0.36 31.71 6.72
N LYS A 55 0.57 32.89 7.31
CA LYS A 55 -0.37 33.50 8.27
C LYS A 55 -1.17 34.65 7.66
N LYS A 56 -0.60 35.36 6.69
CA LYS A 56 -1.22 36.47 5.97
C LYS A 56 -0.71 36.45 4.52
N VAL A 57 -1.60 36.63 3.57
CA VAL A 57 -1.27 36.74 2.14
C VAL A 57 -2.23 37.74 1.50
N ILE A 58 -1.73 38.52 0.53
CA ILE A 58 -2.57 39.31 -0.36
C ILE A 58 -2.69 38.50 -1.64
N ILE A 59 -3.92 38.19 -2.03
CA ILE A 59 -4.19 37.37 -3.20
C ILE A 59 -5.36 37.94 -4.00
N GLU A 60 -5.21 37.86 -5.31
CA GLU A 60 -6.23 38.23 -6.29
C GLU A 60 -7.36 37.19 -6.34
N GLU A 61 -8.58 37.63 -6.63
CA GLU A 61 -9.70 36.73 -6.97
C GLU A 61 -9.33 35.72 -8.08
N GLY A 62 -9.88 34.51 -7.99
CA GLY A 62 -9.61 33.42 -8.94
C GLY A 62 -8.22 32.78 -8.84
N MET A 63 -7.33 33.29 -7.98
CA MET A 63 -5.99 32.73 -7.76
C MET A 63 -5.95 31.76 -6.57
N SER A 64 -4.89 30.95 -6.51
CA SER A 64 -4.63 29.99 -5.43
C SER A 64 -3.40 30.35 -4.60
N PHE A 65 -3.45 30.02 -3.31
CA PHE A 65 -2.30 30.08 -2.40
C PHE A 65 -2.10 28.77 -1.66
N LYS A 66 -0.90 28.59 -1.12
CA LYS A 66 -0.51 27.39 -0.38
C LYS A 66 -0.07 27.76 1.03
N THR A 67 -0.34 26.87 1.96
CA THR A 67 0.28 26.88 3.29
C THR A 67 0.75 25.48 3.63
N THR A 68 1.94 25.39 4.18
CA THR A 68 2.38 24.18 4.88
C THR A 68 1.75 24.16 6.26
N ILE A 69 1.30 22.99 6.69
CA ILE A 69 0.84 22.70 8.05
C ILE A 69 1.65 21.54 8.64
N GLN A 70 1.97 21.65 9.93
CA GLN A 70 2.64 20.60 10.71
C GLN A 70 2.24 20.73 12.18
N SER A 71 2.20 19.61 12.89
CA SER A 71 2.11 19.60 14.36
C SER A 71 3.16 18.69 14.98
N SER A 72 3.64 19.03 16.17
CA SER A 72 4.50 18.17 16.99
C SER A 72 3.73 17.29 17.99
N LYS A 73 2.40 17.44 18.07
CA LYS A 73 1.56 16.73 19.04
C LYS A 73 0.30 16.19 18.40
N VAL A 74 -0.16 15.05 18.91
CA VAL A 74 -1.50 14.51 18.61
C VAL A 74 -2.55 15.49 19.13
N GLY A 75 -3.62 15.69 18.36
CA GLY A 75 -4.73 16.55 18.76
C GLY A 75 -5.51 17.09 17.57
N THR A 76 -6.43 18.00 17.85
CA THR A 76 -7.22 18.68 16.82
C THR A 76 -6.79 20.14 16.72
N ALA A 77 -6.90 20.70 15.52
CA ALA A 77 -6.66 22.09 15.22
C ALA A 77 -7.80 22.62 14.35
N LEU A 78 -8.24 23.84 14.63
CA LEU A 78 -9.19 24.56 13.80
C LEU A 78 -8.41 25.68 13.10
N ILE A 79 -8.35 25.60 11.78
CA ILE A 79 -7.82 26.67 10.93
C ILE A 79 -8.98 27.59 10.61
N GLU A 80 -8.90 28.85 11.03
CA GLU A 80 -9.86 29.88 10.64
C GLU A 80 -9.22 30.77 9.58
N ILE A 81 -9.94 30.94 8.48
CA ILE A 81 -9.51 31.70 7.31
C ILE A 81 -10.45 32.90 7.19
N SER A 82 -9.89 34.11 7.30
CA SER A 82 -10.62 35.36 7.13
C SER A 82 -10.18 36.09 5.87
N VAL A 83 -11.15 36.66 5.15
CA VAL A 83 -10.94 37.52 3.99
C VAL A 83 -11.37 38.93 4.39
N ASP A 84 -10.46 39.89 4.29
CA ASP A 84 -10.67 41.31 4.66
C ASP A 84 -11.30 41.51 6.04
N GLY A 85 -10.80 40.74 7.02
CA GLY A 85 -11.24 40.81 8.42
C GLY A 85 -12.54 40.08 8.73
N LYS A 86 -13.20 39.44 7.74
CA LYS A 86 -14.39 38.60 7.98
C LYS A 86 -14.02 37.13 7.87
N THR A 87 -14.35 36.34 8.90
CA THR A 87 -14.19 34.89 8.87
C THR A 87 -15.02 34.31 7.73
N ASN A 88 -14.36 33.64 6.79
CA ASN A 88 -14.97 33.10 5.59
C ASN A 88 -15.09 31.58 5.66
N SER A 89 -14.05 30.90 6.16
CA SER A 89 -13.98 29.44 6.16
C SER A 89 -13.29 28.91 7.42
N LYS A 90 -13.65 27.68 7.80
CA LYS A 90 -13.06 26.94 8.91
C LYS A 90 -12.74 25.52 8.49
N VAL A 91 -11.53 25.06 8.79
CA VAL A 91 -11.08 23.70 8.47
C VAL A 91 -10.62 23.02 9.75
N GLN A 92 -11.23 21.88 10.08
CA GLN A 92 -10.82 21.08 11.23
C GLN A 92 -9.84 20.00 10.78
N ILE A 93 -8.65 20.01 11.37
CA ILE A 93 -7.59 19.05 11.10
C ILE A 93 -7.30 18.25 12.38
N LYS A 94 -7.24 16.94 12.26
CA LYS A 94 -6.76 16.03 13.31
C LYS A 94 -5.33 15.61 13.00
N PHE A 95 -4.46 15.72 14.00
CA PHE A 95 -3.12 15.16 13.98
C PHE A 95 -3.10 13.84 14.74
N SER A 96 -2.58 12.79 14.12
CA SER A 96 -2.47 11.45 14.72
C SER A 96 -1.05 10.88 14.57
N ASP A 97 -0.79 9.84 15.37
CA ASP A 97 0.45 9.05 15.36
C ASP A 97 0.08 7.57 15.25
N SER A 98 -0.56 7.23 14.13
CA SER A 98 -1.10 5.89 13.92
C SER A 98 0.04 4.90 13.66
N LYS A 99 0.09 3.80 14.40
CA LYS A 99 1.20 2.82 14.30
C LYS A 99 1.14 1.96 13.03
N ASP A 100 0.01 1.93 12.35
CA ASP A 100 -0.26 1.20 11.10
C ASP A 100 -0.15 2.10 9.85
N VAL A 101 0.40 3.30 10.01
CA VAL A 101 0.65 4.27 8.95
C VAL A 101 2.12 4.70 9.02
N PHE A 102 2.86 4.41 7.97
CA PHE A 102 4.30 4.62 7.92
C PHE A 102 4.64 5.97 7.29
N SER A 103 5.70 6.61 7.79
CA SER A 103 6.25 7.82 7.20
C SER A 103 7.06 7.52 5.94
N LYS A 104 7.34 8.56 5.15
CA LYS A 104 8.20 8.47 3.95
C LYS A 104 9.56 7.83 4.25
N ILE A 105 10.16 8.16 5.40
CA ILE A 105 11.48 7.64 5.79
C ILE A 105 11.43 6.12 5.95
N LYS A 106 10.43 5.59 6.66
CA LYS A 106 10.29 4.14 6.86
C LYS A 106 9.94 3.43 5.56
N PHE A 107 9.06 4.03 4.77
CA PHE A 107 8.76 3.55 3.42
C PHE A 107 10.04 3.48 2.56
N ASP A 108 10.91 4.47 2.61
CA ASP A 108 12.16 4.46 1.82
C ASP A 108 13.12 3.35 2.25
N LEU A 109 13.17 2.99 3.53
CA LEU A 109 13.93 1.85 4.01
C LEU A 109 13.38 0.53 3.45
N LEU A 110 12.06 0.33 3.51
CA LEU A 110 11.37 -0.81 2.89
C LEU A 110 11.71 -0.90 1.40
N MET A 111 11.53 0.20 0.67
CA MET A 111 11.74 0.24 -0.78
C MET A 111 13.19 0.04 -1.17
N SER A 112 14.14 0.57 -0.38
CA SER A 112 15.57 0.35 -0.58
C SER A 112 15.90 -1.15 -0.52
N GLU A 113 15.32 -1.85 0.44
CA GLU A 113 15.56 -3.29 0.62
C GLU A 113 14.89 -4.12 -0.47
N LEU A 114 13.63 -3.85 -0.81
CA LEU A 114 12.94 -4.57 -1.89
C LEU A 114 13.65 -4.41 -3.25
N LYS A 115 14.12 -3.18 -3.56
CA LYS A 115 14.90 -2.91 -4.78
C LYS A 115 16.29 -3.53 -4.77
N TYR A 116 16.87 -3.74 -3.59
CA TYR A 116 18.13 -4.46 -3.45
C TYR A 116 17.95 -5.97 -3.65
N VAL A 117 16.90 -6.57 -3.08
CA VAL A 117 16.67 -8.03 -3.15
C VAL A 117 16.33 -8.51 -4.57
N ALA A 118 15.52 -7.75 -5.31
CA ALA A 118 15.07 -8.13 -6.66
C ALA A 118 16.20 -8.54 -7.63
N PRO A 119 17.25 -7.72 -7.87
CA PRO A 119 18.35 -8.12 -8.76
C PRO A 119 19.15 -9.31 -8.24
N GLU A 120 19.29 -9.46 -6.92
CA GLU A 120 19.99 -10.60 -6.31
C GLU A 120 19.27 -11.93 -6.59
N VAL A 121 17.94 -11.92 -6.48
CA VAL A 121 17.08 -13.07 -6.79
C VAL A 121 17.09 -13.38 -8.30
N ASN A 122 17.14 -12.34 -9.13
CA ASN A 122 17.12 -12.47 -10.60
C ASN A 122 18.51 -12.79 -11.20
N SER A 123 19.56 -12.87 -10.38
CA SER A 123 20.91 -13.16 -10.86
C SER A 123 21.02 -14.59 -11.41
N VAL A 124 21.99 -14.82 -12.30
CA VAL A 124 22.23 -16.14 -12.91
C VAL A 124 22.68 -17.18 -11.86
N GLN A 125 23.32 -16.71 -10.79
CA GLN A 125 23.77 -17.52 -9.66
C GLN A 125 23.22 -16.92 -8.37
N PRO A 126 21.92 -17.10 -8.09
CA PRO A 126 21.31 -16.53 -6.91
C PRO A 126 21.93 -17.14 -5.65
N HIS A 127 22.10 -16.32 -4.61
CA HIS A 127 22.55 -16.79 -3.31
C HIS A 127 21.67 -17.93 -2.80
N ALA A 128 22.27 -18.89 -2.09
CA ALA A 128 21.56 -20.08 -1.60
C ALA A 128 20.32 -19.77 -0.74
N GLU A 129 20.29 -18.59 -0.09
CA GLU A 129 19.12 -18.12 0.64
C GLU A 129 17.87 -17.89 -0.24
N TYR A 130 18.04 -17.78 -1.56
CA TYR A 130 16.95 -17.59 -2.52
C TYR A 130 16.49 -18.89 -3.19
N ALA A 131 17.05 -20.05 -2.82
CA ALA A 131 16.73 -21.33 -3.44
C ALA A 131 15.42 -21.97 -2.94
N SER A 132 14.86 -21.55 -1.80
CA SER A 132 13.61 -22.11 -1.22
C SER A 132 12.94 -21.11 -0.27
N ASN A 133 11.61 -20.94 -0.36
CA ASN A 133 10.84 -20.00 0.47
C ASN A 133 11.26 -18.52 0.37
N TYR A 134 11.92 -18.18 -0.73
CA TYR A 134 12.53 -16.88 -0.99
C TYR A 134 11.53 -15.72 -1.10
N CYS A 135 10.28 -15.97 -1.50
CA CYS A 135 9.22 -14.96 -1.48
C CYS A 135 8.93 -14.46 -0.05
N MET A 136 8.95 -15.36 0.94
CA MET A 136 8.86 -14.99 2.36
C MET A 136 10.11 -14.25 2.82
N ALA A 137 11.30 -14.73 2.44
CA ALA A 137 12.56 -14.09 2.78
C ALA A 137 12.61 -12.64 2.28
N ALA A 138 12.31 -12.40 1.00
CA ALA A 138 12.29 -11.09 0.38
C ALA A 138 11.30 -10.13 1.07
N SER A 139 10.07 -10.61 1.30
CA SER A 139 9.04 -9.83 1.98
C SER A 139 9.45 -9.46 3.41
N GLU A 140 9.98 -10.41 4.16
CA GLU A 140 10.39 -10.19 5.55
C GLU A 140 11.64 -9.33 5.70
N ARG A 141 12.59 -9.37 4.75
CA ARG A 141 13.70 -8.41 4.75
C ARG A 141 13.20 -6.98 4.67
N GLY A 142 12.28 -6.73 3.73
CA GLY A 142 11.62 -5.43 3.61
C GLY A 142 10.93 -5.00 4.91
N LEU A 143 10.15 -5.89 5.53
CA LEU A 143 9.50 -5.61 6.82
C LEU A 143 10.50 -5.39 7.97
N SER A 144 11.63 -6.11 7.97
CA SER A 144 12.67 -5.93 8.99
C SER A 144 13.26 -4.52 8.96
N GLU A 145 13.46 -3.95 7.76
CA GLU A 145 13.96 -2.59 7.58
C GLU A 145 12.85 -1.54 7.85
N LEU A 146 11.61 -1.81 7.43
CA LEU A 146 10.45 -0.96 7.71
C LEU A 146 10.23 -0.74 9.22
N LEU A 147 10.28 -1.84 9.97
CA LEU A 147 10.00 -1.89 11.41
C LEU A 147 11.25 -1.73 12.28
N ASN A 148 12.43 -1.68 11.66
CA ASN A 148 13.72 -1.72 12.33
C ASN A 148 13.82 -2.88 13.35
N ASP A 149 13.34 -4.07 12.96
CA ASP A 149 13.38 -5.28 13.78
C ASP A 149 14.01 -6.43 13.01
N THR A 150 15.31 -6.60 13.24
CA THR A 150 16.11 -7.70 12.68
C THR A 150 16.09 -8.94 13.57
N THR A 151 15.31 -8.99 14.65
CA THR A 151 15.21 -10.16 15.53
C THR A 151 14.05 -11.06 15.11
N ASN A 152 12.88 -10.49 14.83
CA ASN A 152 11.65 -11.24 14.60
C ASN A 152 11.33 -11.49 13.12
N PHE A 153 11.91 -10.69 12.23
CA PHE A 153 11.77 -10.79 10.78
C PHE A 153 13.05 -11.33 10.18
N TYR A 154 12.95 -12.13 9.11
CA TYR A 154 14.13 -12.58 8.38
C TYR A 154 14.99 -11.39 7.93
N ALA A 155 16.28 -11.41 8.29
CA ALA A 155 17.21 -10.33 7.96
C ALA A 155 18.63 -10.85 7.71
N VAL A 156 19.31 -10.22 6.76
CA VAL A 156 20.72 -10.50 6.41
C VAL A 156 21.48 -9.19 6.18
N GLU A 157 22.79 -9.25 6.25
CA GLU A 157 23.67 -8.17 5.80
C GLU A 157 23.64 -8.05 4.27
N ARG A 158 23.57 -6.83 3.75
CA ARG A 158 23.79 -6.57 2.31
C ARG A 158 25.22 -6.98 1.94
N VAL A 159 25.41 -7.44 0.71
CA VAL A 159 26.71 -7.87 0.12
C VAL A 159 27.28 -9.16 0.70
N THR A 160 27.35 -9.33 2.02
CA THR A 160 27.91 -10.55 2.64
C THR A 160 26.88 -11.67 2.73
N HIS A 161 25.58 -11.34 2.71
CA HIS A 161 24.46 -12.26 2.92
C HIS A 161 24.56 -13.05 4.24
N LYS A 162 25.33 -12.53 5.20
CA LYS A 162 25.44 -13.14 6.53
C LYS A 162 24.12 -12.93 7.27
N ARG A 163 23.59 -14.03 7.84
CA ARG A 163 22.36 -13.99 8.65
C ARG A 163 22.54 -13.06 9.86
N LYS A 164 21.58 -12.15 10.06
CA LYS A 164 21.49 -11.31 11.26
C LYS A 164 20.75 -12.02 12.41
N ASN A 165 19.98 -13.06 12.10
CA ASN A 165 19.14 -13.78 13.07
C ASN A 165 18.91 -15.26 12.69
N GLN A 166 18.12 -15.94 13.53
CA GLN A 166 17.76 -17.37 13.40
C GLN A 166 16.37 -17.61 12.78
N VAL A 167 15.76 -16.59 12.16
CA VAL A 167 14.45 -16.76 11.50
C VAL A 167 14.61 -17.71 10.31
N SER A 168 13.86 -18.82 10.36
CA SER A 168 13.85 -19.87 9.34
C SER A 168 12.43 -20.25 8.95
N PHE A 169 12.29 -20.66 7.68
CA PHE A 169 11.04 -21.02 7.02
C PHE A 169 10.87 -22.53 6.81
N SER A 170 11.81 -23.35 7.28
CA SER A 170 11.70 -24.81 7.14
C SER A 170 10.40 -25.31 7.79
N GLY A 171 9.57 -26.01 7.02
CA GLY A 171 8.28 -26.53 7.47
C GLY A 171 7.22 -25.47 7.79
N LYS A 172 7.42 -24.21 7.38
CA LYS A 172 6.48 -23.10 7.63
C LYS A 172 5.91 -22.56 6.32
N THR A 173 4.65 -22.17 6.39
CA THR A 173 3.95 -21.43 5.34
C THR A 173 4.02 -19.93 5.61
N ALA A 174 3.65 -19.13 4.61
CA ALA A 174 3.51 -17.69 4.79
C ALA A 174 2.38 -17.33 5.78
N ILE A 175 1.35 -18.18 5.87
CA ILE A 175 0.28 -18.05 6.87
C ILE A 175 0.84 -18.22 8.29
N ASP A 176 1.78 -19.15 8.51
CA ASP A 176 2.42 -19.33 9.82
C ASP A 176 3.21 -18.09 10.23
N ARG A 177 3.88 -17.44 9.27
CA ARG A 177 4.61 -16.19 9.48
C ARG A 177 3.67 -15.03 9.77
N GLY A 178 2.60 -14.86 8.99
CA GLY A 178 1.57 -13.86 9.27
C GLY A 178 0.93 -14.03 10.66
N LYS A 179 0.59 -15.27 11.06
CA LYS A 179 0.12 -15.58 12.43
C LYS A 179 1.16 -15.25 13.50
N GLN A 180 2.46 -15.42 13.21
CA GLN A 180 3.52 -15.03 14.13
C GLN A 180 3.61 -13.51 14.27
N PHE A 181 3.50 -12.74 13.19
CA PHE A 181 3.48 -11.27 13.25
C PHE A 181 2.31 -10.78 14.11
N GLN A 182 1.13 -11.39 13.96
CA GLN A 182 -0.02 -11.10 14.80
C GLN A 182 0.29 -11.34 16.28
N ARG A 183 0.83 -12.53 16.63
CA ARG A 183 1.17 -12.86 18.03
C ARG A 183 2.20 -11.92 18.65
N LEU A 184 3.12 -11.40 17.83
CA LEU A 184 4.17 -10.48 18.28
C LEU A 184 3.71 -9.01 18.35
N GLY A 185 2.50 -8.71 17.87
CA GLY A 185 1.91 -7.37 17.90
C GLY A 185 2.20 -6.50 16.68
N TYR A 186 2.72 -7.08 15.59
CA TYR A 186 3.04 -6.37 14.34
C TYR A 186 1.88 -6.28 13.35
N THR A 187 0.69 -6.74 13.74
CA THR A 187 -0.48 -6.73 12.87
C THR A 187 -1.59 -5.90 13.50
N GLU A 188 -2.11 -4.94 12.74
CA GLU A 188 -3.28 -4.15 13.14
C GLU A 188 -4.58 -4.89 12.82
N ILE A 189 -4.72 -5.38 11.59
CA ILE A 189 -5.91 -6.07 11.12
C ILE A 189 -5.52 -7.22 10.18
N ILE A 190 -6.37 -8.25 10.17
CA ILE A 190 -6.24 -9.41 9.29
C ILE A 190 -7.48 -9.51 8.42
N HIS A 191 -7.28 -9.64 7.12
CA HIS A 191 -8.35 -9.98 6.19
C HIS A 191 -8.10 -11.36 5.61
N HIS A 192 -9.16 -12.15 5.53
CA HIS A 192 -9.17 -13.43 4.84
C HIS A 192 -10.23 -13.37 3.75
N PHE A 193 -9.80 -13.57 2.51
CA PHE A 193 -10.65 -13.48 1.35
C PHE A 193 -10.72 -14.82 0.62
N LYS A 194 -11.95 -15.30 0.42
CA LYS A 194 -12.28 -16.53 -0.33
C LYS A 194 -13.23 -16.26 -1.49
N GLY A 195 -13.44 -14.99 -1.85
CA GLY A 195 -14.46 -14.59 -2.83
C GLY A 195 -14.05 -14.81 -4.30
N TYR A 196 -13.25 -15.84 -4.56
CA TYR A 196 -12.78 -16.22 -5.88
C TYR A 196 -13.54 -17.43 -6.44
N LYS A 197 -13.44 -17.61 -7.75
CA LYS A 197 -13.89 -18.78 -8.47
C LYS A 197 -12.82 -19.19 -9.47
N VAL A 198 -12.46 -20.46 -9.48
CA VAL A 198 -11.58 -21.03 -10.51
C VAL A 198 -12.38 -21.22 -11.80
N VAL A 199 -11.84 -20.72 -12.92
CA VAL A 199 -12.38 -20.97 -14.25
C VAL A 199 -11.87 -22.35 -14.71
N ASN A 200 -12.65 -23.39 -14.40
CA ASN A 200 -12.23 -24.78 -14.63
C ASN A 200 -11.82 -25.08 -16.08
N SER A 201 -12.47 -24.47 -17.07
CA SER A 201 -12.08 -24.64 -18.48
C SER A 201 -10.65 -24.15 -18.75
N LYS A 202 -10.23 -23.03 -18.16
CA LYS A 202 -8.87 -22.48 -18.28
C LYS A 202 -7.84 -23.31 -17.51
N LYS A 203 -8.19 -23.77 -16.30
CA LYS A 203 -7.37 -24.71 -15.54
C LYS A 203 -7.10 -25.99 -16.34
N ASP A 204 -8.15 -26.54 -16.95
CA ASP A 204 -8.07 -27.77 -17.74
C ASP A 204 -7.19 -27.63 -18.98
N MET A 205 -7.06 -26.44 -19.57
CA MET A 205 -6.11 -26.18 -20.66
C MET A 205 -4.67 -26.51 -20.24
N ILE A 206 -4.26 -26.22 -19.01
CA ILE A 206 -2.93 -26.56 -18.51
C ILE A 206 -2.85 -28.04 -18.12
N TYR A 207 -3.84 -28.55 -17.36
CA TYR A 207 -3.78 -29.91 -16.80
C TYR A 207 -3.91 -31.02 -17.83
N LYS A 208 -4.53 -30.73 -18.98
CA LYS A 208 -4.75 -31.67 -20.08
C LYS A 208 -3.91 -31.30 -21.31
N ALA A 209 -2.88 -30.49 -21.13
CA ALA A 209 -1.92 -30.18 -22.19
C ALA A 209 -1.28 -31.47 -22.71
N LYS A 210 -0.84 -31.44 -23.97
CA LYS A 210 -0.30 -32.62 -24.66
C LYS A 210 1.13 -32.95 -24.23
N ASP A 211 1.92 -31.91 -23.98
CA ASP A 211 3.32 -31.97 -23.60
C ASP A 211 3.71 -30.71 -22.80
N GLU A 212 4.97 -30.62 -22.36
CA GLU A 212 5.45 -29.49 -21.56
C GLU A 212 5.42 -28.15 -22.33
N SER A 213 5.62 -28.18 -23.65
CA SER A 213 5.63 -26.97 -24.49
C SER A 213 4.22 -26.40 -24.62
N ASP A 214 3.24 -27.28 -24.86
CA ASP A 214 1.83 -26.94 -24.87
C ASP A 214 1.40 -26.41 -23.50
N ALA A 215 1.78 -27.06 -22.40
CA ALA A 215 1.43 -26.60 -21.05
C ALA A 215 1.94 -25.18 -20.75
N LYS A 216 3.19 -24.85 -21.14
CA LYS A 216 3.77 -23.49 -21.03
C LYS A 216 3.03 -22.47 -21.89
N THR A 217 2.58 -22.87 -23.07
CA THR A 217 1.77 -22.04 -23.97
C THR A 217 0.40 -21.76 -23.36
N GLN A 218 -0.30 -22.80 -22.88
CA GLN A 218 -1.60 -22.64 -22.24
C GLN A 218 -1.52 -21.81 -20.95
N TYR A 219 -0.48 -22.00 -20.13
CA TYR A 219 -0.19 -21.13 -18.99
C TYR A 219 -0.12 -19.66 -19.42
N SER A 220 0.66 -19.35 -20.47
CA SER A 220 0.81 -17.98 -20.95
C SER A 220 -0.51 -17.36 -21.39
N ASN A 221 -1.41 -18.17 -21.96
CA ASN A 221 -2.74 -17.73 -22.40
C ASN A 221 -3.69 -17.42 -21.24
N VAL A 222 -3.60 -18.13 -20.11
CA VAL A 222 -4.60 -18.07 -19.03
C VAL A 222 -4.11 -17.44 -17.71
N LYS A 223 -2.81 -17.11 -17.62
CA LYS A 223 -2.18 -16.70 -16.35
C LYS A 223 -2.78 -15.48 -15.67
N PHE A 224 -3.57 -14.66 -16.35
CA PHE A 224 -4.19 -13.47 -15.73
C PHE A 224 -5.71 -13.55 -15.57
N ASP A 225 -6.34 -14.64 -15.98
CA ASP A 225 -7.81 -14.75 -16.04
C ASP A 225 -8.34 -16.16 -15.72
N ILE A 226 -7.48 -17.07 -15.22
CA ILE A 226 -7.87 -18.38 -14.70
C ILE A 226 -8.69 -18.29 -13.40
N ILE A 227 -8.59 -17.18 -12.66
CA ILE A 227 -9.40 -16.89 -11.46
C ILE A 227 -10.33 -15.71 -11.72
N GLU A 228 -11.59 -15.83 -11.34
CA GLU A 228 -12.59 -14.76 -11.36
C GLU A 228 -13.06 -14.43 -9.95
N PHE A 229 -13.72 -13.29 -9.78
CA PHE A 229 -14.50 -13.03 -8.57
C PHE A 229 -15.81 -13.80 -8.60
N ASN A 230 -16.27 -14.24 -7.43
CA ASN A 230 -17.69 -14.60 -7.28
C ASN A 230 -18.55 -13.31 -7.27
N ALA A 231 -19.88 -13.46 -7.25
CA ALA A 231 -20.84 -12.36 -7.47
C ALA A 231 -20.58 -11.10 -6.61
N THR A 232 -20.08 -11.25 -5.38
CA THR A 232 -19.82 -10.13 -4.46
C THR A 232 -18.34 -9.93 -4.16
N GLY A 233 -17.46 -10.81 -4.65
CA GLY A 233 -16.07 -10.92 -4.21
C GLY A 233 -15.27 -9.63 -4.44
N LYS A 234 -15.43 -8.99 -5.59
CA LYS A 234 -14.71 -7.75 -5.92
C LYS A 234 -15.00 -6.65 -4.90
N ASN A 235 -16.29 -6.43 -4.61
CA ASN A 235 -16.72 -5.39 -3.68
C ASN A 235 -16.30 -5.69 -2.24
N VAL A 236 -16.37 -6.97 -1.82
CA VAL A 236 -15.91 -7.38 -0.49
C VAL A 236 -14.41 -7.11 -0.32
N LEU A 237 -13.59 -7.49 -1.31
CA LEU A 237 -12.15 -7.26 -1.25
C LEU A 237 -11.79 -5.77 -1.26
N ALA A 238 -12.42 -4.98 -2.15
CA ALA A 238 -12.23 -3.53 -2.20
C ALA A 238 -12.56 -2.85 -0.86
N LYS A 239 -13.69 -3.27 -0.24
CA LYS A 239 -14.17 -2.70 1.02
C LYS A 239 -13.21 -2.91 2.20
N HIS A 240 -12.41 -3.98 2.20
CA HIS A 240 -11.35 -4.14 3.21
C HIS A 240 -10.39 -2.95 3.20
N PHE A 241 -9.92 -2.55 2.02
CA PHE A 241 -8.98 -1.43 1.88
C PHE A 241 -9.65 -0.08 2.08
N GLU A 242 -10.89 0.09 1.62
CA GLU A 242 -11.65 1.31 1.88
C GLU A 242 -11.75 1.59 3.39
N ASN A 243 -12.12 0.57 4.18
CA ASN A 243 -12.23 0.71 5.63
C ASN A 243 -10.89 0.98 6.33
N ASP A 244 -9.81 0.42 5.79
CA ASP A 244 -8.47 0.49 6.38
C ASP A 244 -7.73 1.80 6.05
N VAL A 245 -8.12 2.49 4.97
CA VAL A 245 -7.35 3.60 4.38
C VAL A 245 -8.16 4.88 4.22
N ILE A 246 -9.44 4.81 3.83
CA ILE A 246 -10.24 6.00 3.54
C ILE A 246 -10.66 6.69 4.84
N ASN A 247 -10.56 8.02 4.89
CA ASN A 247 -10.76 8.83 6.10
C ASN A 247 -9.87 8.38 7.28
N LYS A 248 -8.66 7.89 6.99
CA LYS A 248 -7.59 7.59 7.95
C LYS A 248 -6.39 8.53 7.74
N GLU A 249 -5.45 8.50 8.66
CA GLU A 249 -4.20 9.26 8.58
C GLU A 249 -3.50 9.06 7.24
N ILE A 250 -3.01 10.15 6.62
CA ILE A 250 -2.24 10.07 5.39
C ILE A 250 -0.83 9.50 5.65
N GLY A 251 -0.36 8.66 4.74
CA GLY A 251 0.95 8.00 4.85
C GLY A 251 1.01 6.75 3.98
N TYR A 252 1.89 5.83 4.35
CA TYR A 252 2.05 4.55 3.65
C TYR A 252 1.43 3.42 4.47
N HIS A 253 0.50 2.67 3.89
CA HIS A 253 -0.05 1.46 4.52
C HIS A 253 0.59 0.23 3.90
N VAL A 254 1.13 -0.66 4.73
CA VAL A 254 1.87 -1.84 4.28
C VAL A 254 1.15 -3.10 4.74
N TYR A 255 1.00 -4.06 3.83
CA TYR A 255 0.41 -5.37 4.12
C TYR A 255 1.41 -6.46 3.76
N TYR A 256 1.61 -7.39 4.68
CA TYR A 256 2.14 -8.71 4.34
C TYR A 256 0.99 -9.51 3.75
N PHE A 257 1.20 -10.07 2.55
CA PHE A 257 0.12 -10.60 1.75
C PHE A 257 0.46 -11.98 1.21
N THR A 258 -0.52 -12.89 1.19
CA THR A 258 -0.34 -14.21 0.61
C THR A 258 -1.49 -14.59 -0.28
N VAL A 259 -1.17 -15.25 -1.39
CA VAL A 259 -2.13 -15.84 -2.33
C VAL A 259 -1.92 -17.34 -2.43
N THR A 260 -2.94 -18.04 -2.91
CA THR A 260 -2.91 -19.48 -3.13
C THR A 260 -2.59 -20.22 -1.83
N ASP A 261 -3.32 -19.88 -0.75
CA ASP A 261 -3.22 -20.50 0.59
C ASP A 261 -1.80 -20.51 1.19
N GLY A 262 -1.11 -19.37 1.07
CA GLY A 262 0.22 -19.20 1.67
C GLY A 262 1.38 -19.72 0.81
N PHE A 263 1.11 -20.19 -0.42
CA PHE A 263 2.16 -20.63 -1.35
C PHE A 263 3.08 -19.49 -1.80
N HIS A 264 2.52 -18.32 -2.05
CA HIS A 264 3.28 -17.15 -2.51
C HIS A 264 3.03 -15.95 -1.62
N THR A 265 4.13 -15.27 -1.27
CA THR A 265 4.16 -14.12 -0.36
C THR A 265 4.55 -12.87 -1.12
N LEU A 266 3.88 -11.79 -0.80
CA LEU A 266 3.98 -10.49 -1.45
C LEU A 266 3.95 -9.39 -0.38
N ILE A 267 4.45 -8.21 -0.75
CA ILE A 267 4.23 -6.97 0.00
C ILE A 267 3.28 -6.09 -0.82
N LEU A 268 2.17 -5.71 -0.22
CA LEU A 268 1.25 -4.72 -0.79
C LEU A 268 1.46 -3.38 -0.07
N ILE A 269 1.68 -2.32 -0.84
CA ILE A 269 1.87 -0.97 -0.32
C ILE A 269 0.79 -0.07 -0.90
N ILE A 270 0.14 0.72 -0.05
CA ILE A 270 -0.79 1.77 -0.46
C ILE A 270 -0.16 3.12 -0.10
N ASP A 271 0.13 3.92 -1.11
CA ASP A 271 0.61 5.30 -0.98
C ASP A 271 -0.59 6.24 -0.93
N LYS A 272 -0.87 6.74 0.27
CA LYS A 272 -1.83 7.83 0.52
C LYS A 272 -1.11 9.14 0.86
N PHE A 273 0.21 9.18 0.79
CA PHE A 273 0.99 10.37 1.11
C PHE A 273 1.13 11.30 -0.10
N THR A 274 1.42 10.73 -1.28
CA THR A 274 1.72 11.52 -2.48
C THR A 274 0.48 12.21 -3.08
N ASP A 275 -0.64 11.49 -3.17
CA ASP A 275 -1.94 12.02 -3.57
C ASP A 275 -3.03 11.36 -2.69
N PRO A 276 -3.37 11.96 -1.53
CA PRO A 276 -4.39 11.41 -0.65
C PRO A 276 -5.78 11.27 -1.30
N CYS A 277 -6.06 12.04 -2.35
CA CYS A 277 -7.36 12.05 -3.01
C CYS A 277 -7.49 10.96 -4.08
N ASN A 278 -6.36 10.51 -4.64
CA ASN A 278 -6.29 9.37 -5.54
C ASN A 278 -5.16 8.41 -5.11
N PRO A 279 -5.33 7.72 -3.98
CA PRO A 279 -4.28 6.85 -3.44
C PRO A 279 -3.91 5.76 -4.46
N LYS A 280 -2.64 5.36 -4.45
CA LYS A 280 -2.13 4.32 -5.35
C LYS A 280 -1.70 3.10 -4.56
N TYR A 281 -1.73 1.95 -5.21
CA TYR A 281 -1.20 0.72 -4.65
C TYR A 281 -0.12 0.13 -5.55
N GLU A 282 0.80 -0.59 -4.91
CA GLU A 282 1.84 -1.39 -5.56
C GLU A 282 1.92 -2.76 -4.89
N ILE A 283 2.06 -3.82 -5.67
CA ILE A 283 2.35 -5.16 -5.18
C ILE A 283 3.76 -5.53 -5.59
N TRP A 284 4.57 -5.89 -4.60
CA TRP A 284 5.95 -6.30 -4.72
C TRP A 284 6.10 -7.79 -4.42
N ASP A 285 6.85 -8.48 -5.26
CA ASP A 285 7.31 -9.85 -5.04
C ASP A 285 8.84 -9.88 -4.87
N GLN A 286 9.41 -11.07 -4.77
CA GLN A 286 10.86 -11.25 -4.71
C GLN A 286 11.65 -10.75 -5.94
N HIS A 287 10.98 -10.58 -7.09
CA HIS A 287 11.56 -10.24 -8.39
C HIS A 287 11.40 -8.73 -8.67
N GLY A 288 10.65 -8.02 -7.82
CA GLY A 288 10.50 -6.58 -7.81
C GLY A 288 9.04 -6.14 -7.81
N LEU A 289 8.78 -4.98 -8.42
CA LEU A 289 7.43 -4.51 -8.64
C LEU A 289 6.73 -5.43 -9.64
N THR A 290 5.57 -5.98 -9.26
CA THR A 290 4.77 -6.82 -10.13
C THR A 290 4.02 -5.99 -11.18
N SER A 291 3.34 -6.64 -12.13
CA SER A 291 2.43 -5.95 -13.07
C SER A 291 1.10 -5.50 -12.45
N SER A 292 0.92 -5.62 -11.14
CA SER A 292 -0.30 -5.22 -10.43
C SER A 292 -0.04 -4.04 -9.51
N TYR A 293 -0.21 -2.85 -10.07
CA TYR A 293 -0.13 -1.56 -9.41
C TYR A 293 -1.09 -0.60 -10.10
N GLY A 294 -1.49 0.48 -9.42
CA GLY A 294 -2.42 1.45 -9.99
C GLY A 294 -3.16 2.25 -8.92
N LEU A 295 -4.37 2.71 -9.24
CA LEU A 295 -5.24 3.40 -8.30
C LEU A 295 -5.83 2.43 -7.28
N LEU A 296 -6.06 2.89 -6.05
CA LEU A 296 -6.67 2.09 -4.99
C LEU A 296 -8.03 1.50 -5.41
N SER A 297 -8.79 2.18 -6.27
CA SER A 297 -10.05 1.67 -6.82
C SER A 297 -9.91 0.35 -7.61
N ASP A 298 -8.72 0.07 -8.13
CA ASP A 298 -8.42 -1.13 -8.92
C ASP A 298 -7.72 -2.23 -8.12
N ILE A 299 -7.48 -2.01 -6.82
CA ILE A 299 -6.68 -2.91 -5.96
C ILE A 299 -7.20 -4.34 -5.95
N ALA A 300 -8.52 -4.52 -5.88
CA ALA A 300 -9.14 -5.84 -5.87
C ALA A 300 -8.78 -6.60 -7.16
N GLU A 301 -8.87 -5.94 -8.31
CA GLU A 301 -8.53 -6.53 -9.61
C GLU A 301 -7.03 -6.86 -9.71
N GLY A 302 -6.16 -5.98 -9.20
CA GLY A 302 -4.73 -6.26 -9.09
C GLY A 302 -4.44 -7.53 -8.29
N ILE A 303 -5.07 -7.66 -7.12
CA ILE A 303 -4.91 -8.84 -6.27
C ILE A 303 -5.46 -10.11 -6.95
N ARG A 304 -6.61 -10.04 -7.64
CA ARG A 304 -7.16 -11.16 -8.43
C ARG A 304 -6.21 -11.58 -9.54
N ARG A 305 -5.58 -10.63 -10.23
CA ARG A 305 -4.58 -10.91 -11.28
C ARG A 305 -3.35 -11.61 -10.71
N GLN A 306 -2.85 -11.19 -9.56
CA GLN A 306 -1.74 -11.88 -8.88
C GLN A 306 -2.15 -13.29 -8.44
N THR A 307 -3.34 -13.44 -7.87
CA THR A 307 -3.89 -14.75 -7.52
C THR A 307 -4.02 -15.65 -8.74
N SER A 308 -4.48 -15.12 -9.87
CA SER A 308 -4.54 -15.85 -11.16
C SER A 308 -3.17 -16.31 -11.61
N TRP A 309 -2.18 -15.43 -11.56
CA TRP A 309 -0.83 -15.72 -12.02
C TRP A 309 -0.19 -16.82 -11.19
N THR A 310 -0.26 -16.70 -9.86
CA THR A 310 0.28 -17.72 -8.95
C THR A 310 -0.47 -19.04 -9.09
N PHE A 311 -1.80 -19.02 -9.19
CA PHE A 311 -2.61 -20.22 -9.34
C PHE A 311 -2.32 -20.95 -10.67
N ALA A 312 -2.21 -20.22 -11.79
CA ALA A 312 -1.84 -20.79 -13.08
C ALA A 312 -0.42 -21.38 -13.06
N ASN A 313 0.52 -20.70 -12.39
CA ASN A 313 1.89 -21.20 -12.25
C ASN A 313 1.93 -22.48 -11.40
N SER A 314 1.15 -22.53 -10.31
CA SER A 314 1.01 -23.77 -9.54
C SER A 314 0.40 -24.89 -10.37
N CYS A 315 -0.57 -24.56 -11.23
CA CYS A 315 -1.14 -25.53 -12.15
C CYS A 315 -0.08 -26.10 -13.11
N LEU A 316 0.77 -25.24 -13.69
CA LEU A 316 1.87 -25.67 -14.55
C LEU A 316 2.84 -26.58 -13.80
N ASN A 317 3.25 -26.22 -12.59
CA ASN A 317 4.15 -27.05 -11.78
C ASN A 317 3.55 -28.41 -11.43
N ARG A 318 2.24 -28.48 -11.14
CA ARG A 318 1.54 -29.74 -10.90
C ARG A 318 1.46 -30.60 -12.15
N TYR A 319 1.27 -30.01 -13.33
CA TYR A 319 1.37 -30.74 -14.59
C TYR A 319 2.77 -31.33 -14.79
N LEU A 320 3.83 -30.51 -14.68
CA LEU A 320 5.22 -30.93 -14.86
C LEU A 320 5.67 -32.01 -13.86
N THR A 321 5.00 -32.12 -12.70
CA THR A 321 5.31 -33.10 -11.66
C THR A 321 4.30 -34.25 -11.59
N ASN A 322 3.41 -34.39 -12.58
CA ASN A 322 2.38 -35.44 -12.65
C ASN A 322 1.44 -35.48 -11.42
N LYS A 323 1.04 -34.30 -10.91
CA LYS A 323 0.21 -34.10 -9.71
C LYS A 323 -1.10 -33.33 -10.00
N THR A 324 -1.65 -33.48 -11.20
CA THR A 324 -2.85 -32.74 -11.69
C THR A 324 -4.16 -33.13 -11.00
N GLN A 325 -4.19 -34.22 -10.24
CA GLN A 325 -5.35 -34.62 -9.40
C GLN A 325 -5.62 -33.68 -8.22
N TYR A 326 -4.67 -32.81 -7.90
CA TYR A 326 -4.73 -31.87 -6.79
C TYR A 326 -4.87 -30.45 -7.33
N VAL A 327 -5.63 -29.61 -6.63
CA VAL A 327 -5.82 -28.20 -6.95
C VAL A 327 -5.53 -27.39 -5.69
N ASP A 328 -4.74 -26.33 -5.83
CA ASP A 328 -4.46 -25.45 -4.70
C ASP A 328 -5.68 -24.62 -4.33
N SER A 329 -5.75 -24.21 -3.07
CA SER A 329 -6.74 -23.24 -2.65
C SER A 329 -6.43 -21.88 -3.27
N THR A 330 -7.46 -21.07 -3.54
CA THR A 330 -7.32 -19.68 -4.00
C THR A 330 -7.38 -18.68 -2.86
N ASP A 331 -7.35 -19.16 -1.61
CA ASP A 331 -7.49 -18.31 -0.43
C ASP A 331 -6.38 -17.27 -0.38
N THR A 332 -6.79 -16.10 0.10
CA THR A 332 -5.96 -14.92 0.20
C THR A 332 -6.00 -14.39 1.63
N TYR A 333 -4.83 -14.15 2.20
CA TYR A 333 -4.68 -13.60 3.54
C TYR A 333 -3.85 -12.31 3.50
N LEU A 334 -4.33 -11.29 4.21
CA LEU A 334 -3.71 -9.98 4.30
C LEU A 334 -3.49 -9.64 5.78
N TRP A 335 -2.28 -9.28 6.15
CA TRP A 335 -1.94 -8.76 7.47
C TRP A 335 -1.49 -7.31 7.31
N LYS A 336 -2.34 -6.36 7.74
CA LYS A 336 -1.94 -4.94 7.78
C LYS A 336 -0.89 -4.76 8.85
N ILE A 337 0.30 -4.35 8.45
CA ILE A 337 1.46 -4.24 9.31
C ILE A 337 1.40 -2.95 10.11
N LYS A 338 1.83 -3.03 11.37
CA LYS A 338 2.01 -1.88 12.26
C LYS A 338 3.29 -1.98 13.07
N GLU A 339 3.70 -0.84 13.63
CA GLU A 339 4.69 -0.80 14.68
C GLU A 339 4.17 -1.38 16.00
N LYS A 340 5.10 -1.93 16.77
CA LYS A 340 4.82 -2.40 18.13
C LYS A 340 4.63 -1.20 19.08
N SER A 341 3.69 -1.32 20.00
CA SER A 341 3.43 -0.32 21.05
C SER A 341 4.49 -0.32 22.14
#